data_AF-A0A660ZTA8-F1
#
_entry.id   AF-A0A660ZTA8-F1
#
_cell.length_a   1.000
_cell.length_b   1.000
_cell.length_c   1.000
_cell.angle_alpha   90.00
_cell.angle_beta   90.00
_cell.angle_gamma   90.00
#
_symmetry.space_group_name_H-M   'P 1'
#
loop_
_entity.id
_entity.type
_entity.pdbx_description
1 polymer ?
#
loop_
_entity_poly.entity_id
_entity_poly.type
_entity_poly.pdbx_seq_one_letter_code
_entity_poly.pdbx_strand_id
1 'polypeptide(L)'
;VRTSDGKLHELDVLVLATGFRVDRFMRPMEVIGRNGKTLEEAWAEGPFSYKAISIPDFPNLFMLNGPYGPVGNFSLIDVAEMQFAYIMQLIDQVRTGACKELSASQAATEIFDAERIEAAKNTIWASGCNSWYLDANGVPAAWPFTFDRFMEEMKKPVLDHYEMK
;
A
#
# COMPACT_ATOMS: atom_id res chain seq x y z
N VAL A 1 17.24 24.94 -21.59
CA VAL A 1 17.71 23.60 -21.14
C VAL A 1 19.03 23.29 -21.84
N ARG A 2 20.07 22.84 -21.11
CA ARG A 2 21.35 22.44 -21.72
C ARG A 2 21.53 20.93 -21.59
N THR A 3 21.76 20.26 -22.71
CA THR A 3 21.99 18.81 -22.79
C THR A 3 23.47 18.48 -22.65
N SER A 4 23.82 17.20 -22.50
CA SER A 4 25.20 16.73 -22.29
C SER A 4 26.14 17.01 -23.46
N ASP A 5 25.60 17.29 -24.65
CA ASP A 5 26.34 17.76 -25.83
C ASP A 5 26.75 19.25 -25.74
N GLY A 6 26.40 19.93 -24.65
CA GLY A 6 26.72 21.33 -24.41
C GLY A 6 25.81 22.32 -25.13
N LYS A 7 24.83 21.88 -25.93
CA LYS A 7 23.92 22.76 -26.67
C LYS A 7 22.88 23.39 -25.74
N LEU A 8 22.69 24.71 -25.86
CA LEU A 8 21.59 25.40 -25.18
C LEU A 8 20.34 25.36 -26.06
N HIS A 9 19.26 24.84 -25.50
CA HIS A 9 17.91 24.93 -26.04
C HIS A 9 17.18 26.05 -25.29
N GLU A 10 17.04 27.21 -25.93
CA GLU A 10 16.22 28.30 -25.41
C GLU A 10 14.74 27.94 -25.54
N LEU A 11 13.97 28.23 -24.49
CA LEU A 11 12.56 27.91 -24.39
C LEU A 11 11.85 29.08 -23.72
N ASP A 12 10.67 29.43 -24.21
CA ASP A 12 9.81 30.42 -23.55
C ASP A 12 9.10 29.81 -22.32
N VAL A 13 8.83 28.51 -22.36
CA VAL A 13 8.15 27.75 -21.29
C VAL A 13 8.76 26.35 -21.16
N LEU A 14 8.91 25.86 -19.93
CA LEU A 14 9.32 24.50 -19.61
C LEU A 14 8.27 23.83 -18.71
N VAL A 15 7.72 22.70 -19.16
CA VAL A 15 6.76 21.88 -18.39
C VAL A 15 7.47 20.68 -17.79
N LEU A 16 7.37 20.50 -16.48
CA LEU A 16 7.92 19.35 -15.77
C LEU A 16 6.87 18.25 -15.64
N ALA A 17 6.93 17.25 -16.53
CA ALA A 17 6.08 16.06 -16.49
C ALA A 17 6.82 14.86 -15.87
N THR A 18 7.40 15.06 -14.68
CA THR A 18 8.34 14.11 -14.04
C THR A 18 7.68 13.02 -13.20
N GLY A 19 6.34 12.96 -13.17
CA GLY A 19 5.58 11.96 -12.42
C GLY A 19 5.58 12.21 -10.90
N PHE A 20 5.47 11.13 -10.13
CA PHE A 20 5.28 11.15 -8.68
C PHE A 20 6.28 10.23 -7.95
N ARG A 21 6.48 10.49 -6.65
CA ARG A 21 7.17 9.57 -5.73
C ARG A 21 6.13 8.63 -5.11
N VAL A 22 5.78 7.58 -5.86
CA VAL A 22 4.65 6.67 -5.56
C VAL A 22 4.89 5.77 -4.33
N ASP A 23 6.14 5.67 -3.88
CA ASP A 23 6.60 4.95 -2.70
C ASP A 23 6.46 5.77 -1.39
N ARG A 24 6.18 7.08 -1.49
CA ARG A 24 6.16 8.00 -0.34
C ARG A 24 4.76 8.25 0.22
N PHE A 25 4.04 7.19 0.57
CA PHE A 25 2.61 7.20 0.94
C PHE A 25 2.20 8.25 1.98
N MET A 26 3.03 8.50 3.00
CA MET A 26 2.64 9.37 4.14
C MET A 26 3.51 10.61 4.31
N ARG A 27 4.42 10.93 3.39
CA ARG A 27 5.27 12.12 3.56
C ARG A 27 4.46 13.41 3.33
N PRO A 28 4.70 14.49 4.10
CA PRO A 28 5.76 14.66 5.10
C PRO A 28 5.35 14.33 6.54
N MET A 29 4.29 13.54 6.75
CA MET A 29 3.81 13.20 8.10
C MET A 29 4.82 12.31 8.83
N GLU A 30 4.98 12.57 10.13
CA GLU A 30 5.66 11.67 11.05
C GLU A 30 4.59 10.83 11.76
N VAL A 31 4.66 9.51 11.55
CA VAL A 31 3.72 8.56 12.15
C VAL A 31 4.49 7.66 13.10
N ILE A 32 4.05 7.62 14.35
CA ILE A 32 4.71 6.88 15.44
C ILE A 32 3.76 5.79 15.90
N GLY A 33 4.20 4.54 15.78
CA GLY A 33 3.48 3.36 16.20
C GLY A 33 3.84 2.94 17.62
N ARG A 34 3.64 1.65 17.91
CA ARG A 34 3.92 1.05 19.21
C ARG A 34 5.40 1.17 19.57
N ASN A 35 5.68 1.32 20.87
CA ASN A 35 7.04 1.44 21.42
C ASN A 35 7.88 2.59 20.85
N GLY A 36 7.25 3.62 20.26
CA GLY A 36 7.94 4.77 19.69
C GLY A 36 8.54 4.53 18.30
N LYS A 37 8.30 3.37 17.68
CA LYS A 37 8.81 3.05 16.34
C LYS A 37 8.11 3.92 15.30
N THR A 38 8.87 4.62 14.49
CA THR A 38 8.34 5.45 13.40
C THR A 38 7.99 4.58 12.19
N LEU A 39 7.06 5.06 11.37
CA LEU A 39 6.70 4.40 10.11
C LEU A 39 7.87 4.37 9.12
N GLU A 40 8.74 5.39 9.15
CA GLU A 40 9.96 5.42 8.35
C GLU A 40 10.93 4.30 8.76
N GLU A 41 11.10 4.05 10.06
CA GLU A 41 11.89 2.92 10.55
C GLU A 41 11.25 1.57 10.20
N ALA A 42 9.91 1.49 10.23
CA ALA A 42 9.20 0.27 9.84
C ALA A 42 9.39 -0.04 8.35
N TRP A 43 9.31 0.97 7.48
CA TRP A 43 9.42 0.82 6.03
C TRP A 43 10.84 1.03 5.48
N ALA A 44 11.88 0.94 6.32
CA ALA A 44 13.27 1.15 5.90
C ALA A 44 13.69 0.24 4.73
N GLU A 45 13.19 -1.00 4.70
CA GLU A 45 13.44 -1.99 3.64
C GLU A 45 12.39 -1.98 2.52
N GLY A 46 11.43 -1.06 2.59
CA GLY A 46 10.33 -0.93 1.64
C GLY A 46 8.96 -0.85 2.32
N PRO A 47 7.99 -0.17 1.69
CA PRO A 47 6.65 -0.04 2.23
C PRO A 47 5.88 -1.35 2.15
N PHE A 48 5.26 -1.75 3.26
CA PHE A 48 4.39 -2.93 3.33
C PHE A 48 3.09 -2.61 4.07
N SER A 49 2.07 -3.41 3.79
CA SER A 49 0.82 -3.38 4.55
C SER A 49 0.00 -4.66 4.34
N TYR A 50 -0.89 -4.94 5.28
CA TYR A 50 -1.92 -5.95 5.13
C TYR A 50 -3.08 -5.41 4.29
N LYS A 51 -3.30 -6.03 3.12
CA LYS A 51 -4.37 -5.70 2.16
C LYS A 51 -4.46 -4.22 1.75
N ALA A 52 -3.35 -3.48 1.75
CA ALA A 52 -3.33 -2.04 1.47
C ALA A 52 -4.12 -1.19 2.50
N ILE A 53 -4.40 -1.74 3.69
CA ILE A 53 -5.25 -1.12 4.73
C ILE A 53 -4.50 -0.90 6.04
N SER A 54 -3.92 -1.95 6.63
CA SER A 54 -3.40 -1.91 8.01
C SER A 54 -1.91 -2.28 8.06
N ILE A 55 -1.20 -1.76 9.06
CA ILE A 55 0.24 -2.00 9.25
C ILE A 55 0.44 -2.57 10.66
N PRO A 56 1.14 -3.71 10.81
CA PRO A 56 1.57 -4.22 12.11
C PRO A 56 2.21 -3.16 12.99
N ASP A 57 1.86 -3.17 14.28
CA ASP A 57 2.34 -2.23 15.30
C ASP A 57 1.95 -0.74 15.10
N PHE A 58 1.09 -0.42 14.13
CA PHE A 58 0.46 0.91 13.99
C PHE A 58 -1.05 0.81 14.26
N PRO A 59 -1.47 0.68 15.53
CA PRO A 59 -2.87 0.51 15.89
C PRO A 59 -3.73 1.68 15.45
N ASN A 60 -4.97 1.38 15.03
CA ASN A 60 -5.99 2.35 14.63
C ASN A 60 -5.58 3.29 13.47
N LEU A 61 -4.46 3.00 12.80
CA LEU A 61 -4.06 3.62 11.55
C LEU A 61 -4.53 2.73 10.39
N PHE A 62 -5.35 3.32 9.52
CA PHE A 62 -5.86 2.67 8.33
C PHE A 62 -5.58 3.51 7.09
N MET A 63 -5.28 2.86 5.99
CA MET A 63 -5.04 3.47 4.69
C MET A 63 -6.15 3.07 3.72
N LEU A 64 -6.52 3.99 2.85
CA LEU A 64 -7.19 3.67 1.60
C LEU A 64 -6.11 3.60 0.53
N ASN A 65 -6.04 2.47 -0.15
CA ASN A 65 -5.13 2.22 -1.25
C ASN A 65 -3.66 2.46 -0.83
N GLY A 66 -3.28 1.89 0.31
CA GLY A 66 -1.90 1.88 0.81
C GLY A 66 -0.97 1.00 -0.03
N PRO A 67 0.22 0.65 0.50
CA PRO A 67 1.18 -0.21 -0.16
C PRO A 67 0.52 -1.50 -0.67
N TYR A 68 0.84 -1.87 -1.92
CA TYR A 68 0.29 -3.03 -2.62
C TYR A 68 -1.21 -2.93 -2.98
N GLY A 69 -1.79 -1.73 -2.91
CA GLY A 69 -3.14 -1.47 -3.39
C GLY A 69 -3.29 -1.69 -4.91
N PRO A 70 -4.52 -1.94 -5.39
CA PRO A 70 -4.80 -2.20 -6.81
C PRO A 70 -4.79 -0.95 -7.72
N VAL A 71 -3.94 0.05 -7.45
CA VAL A 71 -3.83 1.25 -8.29
C VAL A 71 -3.54 0.88 -9.73
N GLY A 72 -4.31 1.47 -10.66
CA GLY A 72 -4.12 1.27 -12.09
C GLY A 72 -4.61 -0.09 -12.62
N ASN A 73 -5.02 -0.99 -11.73
CA ASN A 73 -5.64 -2.27 -12.07
C ASN A 73 -7.16 -2.16 -12.05
N PHE A 74 -7.70 -1.46 -11.04
CA PHE A 74 -9.13 -1.28 -10.81
C PHE A 74 -9.50 0.19 -10.66
N SER A 75 -10.81 0.48 -10.66
CA SER A 75 -11.34 1.80 -10.31
C SER A 75 -10.88 2.19 -8.91
N LEU A 76 -10.16 3.31 -8.79
CA LEU A 76 -9.72 3.83 -7.49
C LEU A 76 -10.91 4.15 -6.58
N ILE A 77 -12.02 4.59 -7.17
CA ILE A 77 -13.25 4.92 -6.43
C ILE A 77 -13.82 3.66 -5.80
N ASP A 78 -14.03 2.60 -6.60
CA ASP A 78 -14.60 1.34 -6.14
C ASP A 78 -13.71 0.71 -5.05
N VAL A 79 -12.38 0.75 -5.26
CA VAL A 79 -11.38 0.27 -4.30
C VAL A 79 -11.50 1.03 -2.98
N ALA A 80 -11.54 2.37 -3.03
CA ALA A 80 -11.64 3.20 -1.84
C ALA A 80 -12.96 2.98 -1.09
N GLU A 81 -14.09 2.87 -1.80
CA GLU A 81 -15.41 2.62 -1.17
C GLU A 81 -15.46 1.26 -0.48
N MET A 82 -14.93 0.21 -1.11
CA MET A 82 -14.86 -1.13 -0.52
C MET A 82 -13.92 -1.19 0.68
N GLN A 83 -12.72 -0.60 0.59
CA GLN A 83 -11.80 -0.53 1.72
C GLN A 83 -12.37 0.31 2.85
N PHE A 84 -13.09 1.41 2.55
CA PHE A 84 -13.75 2.21 3.57
C PHE A 84 -14.80 1.39 4.31
N ALA A 85 -15.67 0.65 3.60
CA ALA A 85 -16.65 -0.23 4.22
C ALA A 85 -16.01 -1.33 5.09
N TYR A 86 -14.88 -1.89 4.66
CA TYR A 86 -14.08 -2.83 5.44
C TYR A 86 -13.50 -2.18 6.71
N ILE A 87 -12.90 -0.99 6.60
CA ILE A 87 -12.32 -0.24 7.71
C ILE A 87 -13.40 0.15 8.74
N MET A 88 -14.60 0.52 8.29
CA MET A 88 -15.70 0.85 9.20
C MET A 88 -16.10 -0.34 10.10
N GLN A 89 -15.96 -1.58 9.63
CA GLN A 89 -16.18 -2.78 10.45
C GLN A 89 -15.10 -2.97 11.52
N LEU A 90 -13.84 -2.61 11.21
CA LEU A 90 -12.74 -2.61 12.17
C LEU A 90 -12.92 -1.52 13.23
N ILE A 91 -13.27 -0.30 12.79
CA ILE A 91 -13.59 0.82 13.70
C ILE A 91 -14.75 0.46 14.62
N ASP A 92 -15.73 -0.32 14.14
CA ASP A 92 -16.85 -0.77 14.98
C ASP A 92 -16.41 -1.68 16.14
N GLN A 93 -15.33 -2.46 15.98
CA GLN A 93 -14.75 -3.24 17.09
C GLN A 93 -14.29 -2.32 18.23
N VAL A 94 -13.68 -1.19 17.88
CA VAL A 94 -13.24 -0.19 18.87
C VAL A 94 -14.45 0.54 19.47
N ARG A 95 -15.38 0.97 18.61
CA ARG A 95 -16.57 1.73 19.01
C ARG A 95 -17.48 0.96 19.97
N THR A 96 -17.63 -0.35 19.78
CA THR A 96 -18.47 -1.21 20.63
C THR A 96 -17.75 -1.67 21.90
N GLY A 97 -16.46 -1.37 22.05
CA GLY A 97 -15.64 -1.76 23.19
C GLY A 97 -15.15 -3.21 23.14
N ALA A 98 -15.18 -3.87 21.97
CA ALA A 98 -14.59 -5.19 21.78
C ALA A 98 -13.06 -5.15 21.90
N CYS A 99 -12.45 -4.02 21.53
CA CYS A 99 -11.06 -3.68 21.82
C CYS A 99 -10.90 -2.16 21.98
N LYS A 100 -9.76 -1.70 22.49
CA LYS A 100 -9.33 -0.30 22.51
C LYS A 100 -8.52 0.05 21.28
N GLU A 101 -7.75 -0.92 20.80
CA GLU A 101 -6.92 -0.76 19.62
C GLU A 101 -6.84 -2.04 18.79
N LEU A 102 -6.60 -1.87 17.50
CA LEU A 102 -6.23 -2.97 16.62
C LEU A 102 -5.32 -2.57 15.46
N SER A 103 -4.49 -3.51 15.04
CA SER A 103 -3.70 -3.49 13.80
C SER A 103 -3.62 -4.90 13.23
N ALA A 104 -3.35 -5.05 11.94
CA ALA A 104 -3.03 -6.35 11.37
C ALA A 104 -1.85 -6.99 12.12
N SER A 105 -1.86 -8.31 12.29
CA SER A 105 -0.75 -9.02 12.91
C SER A 105 0.43 -9.14 11.94
N GLN A 106 1.63 -9.26 12.49
CA GLN A 106 2.84 -9.48 11.70
C GLN A 106 2.72 -10.75 10.84
N ALA A 107 2.27 -11.85 11.44
CA ALA A 107 2.10 -13.13 10.76
C ALA A 107 1.12 -13.06 9.58
N ALA A 108 -0.05 -12.42 9.76
CA ALA A 108 -1.02 -12.29 8.67
C ALA A 108 -0.50 -11.41 7.52
N THR A 109 0.27 -10.37 7.87
CA THR A 109 0.91 -9.47 6.89
C THR A 109 1.97 -10.20 6.07
N GLU A 110 2.83 -10.98 6.71
CA GLU A 110 3.88 -11.77 6.06
C GLU A 110 3.29 -12.87 5.16
N ILE A 111 2.26 -13.58 5.63
CA ILE A 111 1.57 -14.61 4.83
C ILE A 111 0.94 -14.00 3.59
N PHE A 112 0.25 -12.87 3.74
CA PHE A 112 -0.37 -12.16 2.63
C PHE A 112 0.67 -11.66 1.62
N ASP A 113 1.78 -11.10 2.10
CA ASP A 113 2.84 -10.59 1.22
C ASP A 113 3.56 -11.72 0.47
N ALA A 114 3.83 -12.85 1.13
CA ALA A 114 4.38 -14.04 0.47
C ALA A 114 3.46 -14.56 -0.65
N GLU A 115 2.14 -14.61 -0.40
CA GLU A 115 1.16 -15.00 -1.41
C GLU A 115 1.13 -13.99 -2.58
N ARG A 116 1.17 -12.69 -2.26
CA ARG A 116 1.21 -11.61 -3.26
C ARG A 116 2.44 -11.73 -4.15
N ILE A 117 3.63 -11.91 -3.56
CA ILE A 117 4.89 -12.07 -4.29
C ILE A 117 4.80 -13.26 -5.25
N GLU A 118 4.28 -14.39 -4.79
CA GLU A 118 4.15 -15.58 -5.62
C GLU A 118 3.16 -15.38 -6.78
N ALA A 119 1.99 -14.78 -6.50
CA ALA A 119 1.01 -14.48 -7.52
C ALA A 119 1.53 -13.48 -8.56
N ALA A 120 2.29 -12.47 -8.13
CA ALA A 120 2.84 -11.43 -9.00
C ALA A 120 3.78 -11.98 -10.07
N LYS A 121 4.50 -13.09 -9.82
CA LYS A 121 5.37 -13.76 -10.80
C LYS A 121 4.65 -14.21 -12.06
N ASN A 122 3.35 -14.49 -11.96
CA ASN A 122 2.53 -14.99 -13.07
C ASN A 122 1.77 -13.87 -13.81
N THR A 123 2.10 -12.61 -13.54
CA THR A 123 1.42 -11.43 -14.12
C THR A 123 2.25 -10.78 -15.22
N ILE A 124 1.61 -9.91 -16.02
CA ILE A 124 2.31 -9.12 -17.04
C ILE A 124 3.35 -8.17 -16.43
N TRP A 125 3.22 -7.78 -15.16
CA TRP A 125 4.19 -6.92 -14.50
C TRP A 125 5.56 -7.62 -14.33
N ALA A 126 5.59 -8.94 -14.29
CA ALA A 126 6.81 -9.73 -14.23
C ALA A 126 7.44 -10.01 -15.61
N SER A 127 6.83 -9.59 -16.72
CA SER A 127 7.26 -9.95 -18.08
C SER A 127 8.34 -9.04 -18.70
N GLY A 128 9.09 -8.28 -17.88
CA GLY A 128 10.28 -7.53 -18.33
C GLY A 128 10.08 -6.05 -18.68
N CYS A 129 8.97 -5.42 -18.27
CA CYS A 129 8.83 -3.95 -18.37
C CYS A 129 9.39 -3.25 -17.12
N ASN A 130 10.38 -2.38 -17.32
CA ASN A 130 10.78 -1.42 -16.28
C ASN A 130 9.63 -0.41 -16.08
N SER A 131 8.93 -0.51 -14.96
CA SER A 131 7.83 0.39 -14.62
C SER A 131 7.89 0.78 -13.15
N TRP A 132 7.18 1.84 -12.79
CA TRP A 132 7.05 2.30 -11.41
C TRP A 132 6.31 1.30 -10.50
N TYR A 133 5.74 0.23 -11.06
CA TYR A 133 5.16 -0.86 -10.29
C TYR A 133 6.19 -1.80 -9.69
N LEU A 134 7.45 -1.82 -10.15
CA LEU A 134 8.46 -2.70 -9.60
C LEU A 134 9.13 -2.06 -8.38
N ASP A 135 9.25 -2.82 -7.29
CA ASP A 135 10.06 -2.42 -6.14
C ASP A 135 11.57 -2.64 -6.41
N ALA A 136 12.41 -2.34 -5.42
CA ALA A 136 13.86 -2.50 -5.52
C ALA A 136 14.33 -3.94 -5.80
N ASN A 137 13.48 -4.94 -5.52
CA ASN A 137 13.75 -6.35 -5.74
C ASN A 137 13.12 -6.87 -7.06
N GLY A 138 12.49 -5.98 -7.84
CA GLY A 138 11.80 -6.35 -9.07
C GLY A 138 10.45 -7.03 -8.84
N VAL A 139 9.87 -6.92 -7.64
CA VAL A 139 8.54 -7.43 -7.34
C VAL A 139 7.49 -6.35 -7.63
N PRO A 140 6.41 -6.66 -8.36
CA PRO A 140 5.32 -5.72 -8.57
C PRO A 140 4.66 -5.29 -7.24
N ALA A 141 4.81 -4.03 -6.84
CA ALA A 141 4.16 -3.37 -5.71
C ALA A 141 2.67 -3.05 -5.97
N ALA A 142 1.94 -4.00 -6.53
CA ALA A 142 0.52 -3.91 -6.86
C ALA A 142 -0.23 -5.14 -6.35
N TRP A 143 -1.56 -5.05 -6.34
CA TRP A 143 -2.45 -6.17 -6.09
C TRP A 143 -2.49 -7.11 -7.32
N PRO A 144 -1.98 -8.36 -7.22
CA PRO A 144 -1.81 -9.23 -8.38
C PRO A 144 -3.05 -10.10 -8.67
N PHE A 145 -4.03 -10.10 -7.78
CA PHE A 145 -5.21 -10.97 -7.88
C PHE A 145 -6.36 -10.32 -8.66
N THR A 146 -7.40 -11.10 -8.96
CA THR A 146 -8.59 -10.61 -9.69
C THR A 146 -9.42 -9.62 -8.87
N PHE A 147 -10.25 -8.83 -9.55
CA PHE A 147 -11.20 -7.92 -8.91
C PHE A 147 -12.23 -8.68 -8.07
N ASP A 148 -12.70 -9.84 -8.53
CA ASP A 148 -13.63 -10.69 -7.77
C ASP A 148 -13.05 -11.12 -6.43
N ARG A 149 -11.77 -11.50 -6.41
CA ARG A 149 -11.06 -11.81 -5.16
C ARG A 149 -10.95 -10.57 -4.27
N PHE A 150 -10.64 -9.40 -4.84
CA PHE A 150 -10.61 -8.15 -4.08
C PHE A 150 -11.98 -7.86 -3.44
N MET A 151 -13.07 -7.95 -4.21
CA MET A 151 -14.43 -7.75 -3.70
C MET A 151 -14.75 -8.71 -2.55
N GLU A 152 -14.43 -10.00 -2.69
CA GLU A 152 -14.65 -10.99 -1.63
C GLU A 152 -13.84 -10.65 -0.37
N GLU A 153 -12.57 -10.33 -0.54
CA GLU A 153 -11.66 -10.02 0.55
C GLU A 153 -12.00 -8.72 1.30
N MET A 154 -12.68 -7.77 0.63
CA MET A 154 -13.15 -6.51 1.21
C MET A 154 -14.53 -6.60 1.87
N LYS A 155 -15.29 -7.70 1.70
CA LYS A 155 -16.61 -7.86 2.34
C LYS A 155 -16.53 -7.80 3.86
N LYS A 156 -15.54 -8.47 4.45
CA LYS A 156 -15.42 -8.61 5.90
C LYS A 156 -13.98 -8.84 6.36
N PRO A 157 -13.54 -8.18 7.46
CA PRO A 157 -12.28 -8.52 8.10
C PRO A 157 -12.27 -9.93 8.69
N VAL A 158 -11.16 -10.63 8.49
CA VAL A 158 -10.83 -11.86 9.24
C VAL A 158 -10.21 -11.41 10.55
N LEU A 159 -11.00 -11.38 11.64
CA LEU A 159 -10.57 -10.79 12.90
C LEU A 159 -9.34 -11.47 13.51
N ASP A 160 -9.14 -12.77 13.28
CA ASP A 160 -7.95 -13.51 13.71
C ASP A 160 -6.64 -13.00 13.07
N HIS A 161 -6.74 -12.23 11.98
CA HIS A 161 -5.59 -11.57 11.36
C HIS A 161 -5.24 -10.24 12.04
N TYR A 162 -6.02 -9.80 13.03
CA TYR A 162 -5.80 -8.54 13.75
C TYR A 162 -5.38 -8.83 15.20
N GLU A 163 -4.37 -8.11 15.67
CA GLU A 163 -4.12 -8.00 17.10
C GLU A 163 -5.11 -6.99 17.68
N MET A 164 -6.00 -7.46 18.55
CA MET A 164 -7.02 -6.65 19.22
C MET A 164 -6.70 -6.57 20.71
N LYS A 165 -6.49 -5.37 21.26
CA LYS A 165 -6.17 -5.13 22.68
C LYS A 165 -7.12 -4.17 23.34
#